data_AF-A0A4Q1CK19-F1
#
_entry.id   AF-A0A4Q1CK19-F1
#
_cell.length_a   1.000
_cell.length_b   1.000
_cell.length_c   1.000
_cell.angle_alpha   90.00
_cell.angle_beta   90.00
_cell.angle_gamma   90.00
#
_symmetry.space_group_name_H-M   'P 1'
#
loop_
_entity.id
_entity.type
_entity.pdbx_description
1 polymer ?
#
loop_
_entity_poly.entity_id
_entity_poly.type
_entity_poly.pdbx_seq_one_letter_code
_entity_poly.pdbx_strand_id
1 'polypeptide(L)'
;MQLKPVDTFETISPDQFRKDYYLPGKPVIIKSLAHQWSAFTKWNWSYLKQAAGHHKVGLYNNVKSDAYTPINTADDYKTFGEYIDMISQGPAGWRIFLFNIFDHSPELTKDFTWPEEYMKGFVKKYPMLFVGGATSITHMHFDIDLSHILHTQFIGRKRVLLFPYEEQHKLYRKPFEVLSLADFSNYHLNNGKPDYNAFPALKKANGYEVILEHGDTLFMPAGYWHHMEYLDSGFAMSLRALQEGVGPKLHGVWNLFGMRGIDTLLKKTAPQWWYAYKKKKAFSAADKQL
;
A
#
# COMPACT_ATOMS: atom_id res chain seq x y z
N MET A 1 9.36 17.19 -4.29
CA MET A 1 9.03 16.56 -3.01
C MET A 1 10.24 16.69 -2.10
N GLN A 2 10.05 16.79 -0.80
CA GLN A 2 11.11 16.85 0.21
C GLN A 2 11.13 15.48 0.91
N LEU A 3 11.97 14.57 0.43
CA LEU A 3 12.02 13.19 0.90
C LEU A 3 13.16 13.00 1.90
N LYS A 4 12.90 12.17 2.91
CA LYS A 4 13.87 11.74 3.90
C LYS A 4 13.90 10.20 3.96
N PRO A 5 15.01 9.58 4.34
CA PRO A 5 14.99 8.14 4.62
C PRO A 5 14.05 7.83 5.79
N VAL A 6 13.45 6.64 5.80
CA VAL A 6 12.76 6.10 6.98
C VAL A 6 13.80 5.64 8.02
N ASP A 7 13.59 5.99 9.28
CA ASP A 7 14.44 5.48 10.37
C ASP A 7 14.44 3.96 10.38
N THR A 8 15.62 3.37 10.57
CA THR A 8 15.82 1.92 10.43
C THR A 8 16.59 1.38 11.62
N PHE A 9 16.06 0.32 12.22
CA PHE A 9 16.68 -0.37 13.34
C PHE A 9 16.82 -1.85 13.03
N GLU A 10 17.92 -2.44 13.49
CA GLU A 10 18.04 -3.90 13.50
C GLU A 10 16.96 -4.51 14.39
N THR A 11 16.90 -4.04 15.64
CA THR A 11 15.83 -4.29 16.61
C THR A 11 15.48 -2.98 17.32
N ILE A 12 14.25 -2.87 17.79
CA ILE A 12 13.77 -1.73 18.58
C ILE A 12 12.94 -2.25 19.75
N SER A 13 13.06 -1.68 20.95
CA SER A 13 12.23 -2.11 22.06
C SER A 13 10.77 -1.67 21.87
N PRO A 14 9.78 -2.44 22.37
CA PRO A 14 8.38 -2.03 22.33
C PRO A 14 8.11 -0.63 22.90
N ASP A 15 8.78 -0.27 24.00
CA ASP A 15 8.62 1.05 24.63
C ASP A 15 9.14 2.18 23.76
N GLN A 16 10.32 1.99 23.15
CA GLN A 16 10.90 2.96 22.23
C GLN A 16 10.04 3.09 20.97
N PHE A 17 9.65 1.96 20.36
CA PHE A 17 8.73 1.93 19.23
C PHE A 17 7.46 2.71 19.53
N ARG A 18 6.87 2.45 20.71
CA ARG A 18 5.60 3.07 21.10
C ARG A 18 5.75 4.59 21.25
N LYS A 19 6.80 5.03 21.95
CA LYS A 19 7.04 6.45 22.27
C LYS A 19 7.44 7.27 21.04
N ASP A 20 8.36 6.74 20.23
CA ASP A 20 9.04 7.53 19.20
C ASP A 20 8.38 7.38 17.81
N TYR A 21 7.63 6.30 17.57
CA TYR A 21 7.04 5.97 16.26
C TYR A 21 5.53 5.77 16.28
N TYR A 22 5.01 4.88 17.13
CA TYR A 22 3.57 4.57 17.16
C TYR A 22 2.71 5.77 17.57
N LEU A 23 2.98 6.36 18.75
CA LEU A 23 2.22 7.52 19.25
C LEU A 23 2.39 8.77 18.37
N PRO A 24 3.60 9.11 17.88
CA PRO A 24 3.78 10.26 17.00
C PRO A 24 3.31 10.02 15.57
N GLY A 25 2.92 8.80 15.21
CA GLY A 25 2.48 8.45 13.86
C GLY A 25 3.61 8.58 12.82
N LYS A 26 4.77 7.99 13.09
CA LYS A 26 5.92 7.98 12.17
C LYS A 26 6.24 6.58 11.66
N PRO A 27 6.64 6.42 10.38
CA PRO A 27 7.06 5.14 9.85
C PRO A 27 8.44 4.75 10.39
N VAL A 28 8.70 3.46 10.50
CA VAL A 28 9.99 2.90 10.91
C VAL A 28 10.20 1.52 10.30
N ILE A 29 11.45 1.17 9.99
CA ILE A 29 11.86 -0.19 9.61
C ILE A 29 12.42 -0.93 10.83
N ILE A 30 11.94 -2.16 11.02
CA ILE A 30 12.49 -3.13 11.98
C ILE A 30 12.98 -4.33 11.18
N LYS A 31 14.29 -4.51 11.06
CA LYS A 31 14.88 -5.55 10.20
C LYS A 31 14.67 -6.96 10.75
N SER A 32 14.92 -7.14 12.04
CA SER A 32 14.90 -8.46 12.67
C SER A 32 13.50 -8.96 13.09
N LEU A 33 12.42 -8.19 12.87
CA LEU A 33 11.08 -8.57 13.35
C LEU A 33 10.63 -9.92 12.77
N ALA A 34 10.91 -10.15 11.48
CA ALA A 34 10.52 -11.37 10.80
C ALA A 34 11.48 -12.55 11.04
N HIS A 35 12.70 -12.33 11.55
CA HIS A 35 13.73 -13.37 11.66
C HIS A 35 13.32 -14.56 12.54
N GLN A 36 12.43 -14.32 13.50
CA GLN A 36 11.85 -15.35 14.38
C GLN A 36 10.73 -16.18 13.73
N TRP A 37 10.19 -15.74 12.59
CA TRP A 37 9.12 -16.43 11.89
C TRP A 37 9.68 -17.52 10.98
N SER A 38 9.09 -18.71 10.97
CA SER A 38 9.48 -19.75 10.01
C SER A 38 9.26 -19.29 8.57
N ALA A 39 8.28 -18.39 8.34
CA ALA A 39 8.05 -17.73 7.06
C ALA A 39 9.32 -17.09 6.47
N PHE A 40 10.21 -16.54 7.30
CA PHE A 40 11.43 -15.87 6.86
C PHE A 40 12.31 -16.78 6.00
N THR A 41 12.52 -18.03 6.40
CA THR A 41 13.34 -18.99 5.64
C THR A 41 12.52 -19.91 4.74
N LYS A 42 11.27 -20.19 5.12
CA LYS A 42 10.41 -21.18 4.45
C LYS A 42 9.71 -20.63 3.21
N TRP A 43 9.27 -19.37 3.24
CA TRP A 43 8.44 -18.81 2.18
C TRP A 43 9.30 -18.47 0.96
N ASN A 44 9.14 -19.28 -0.08
CA ASN A 44 9.69 -19.05 -1.39
C ASN A 44 8.62 -19.28 -2.48
N TRP A 45 8.93 -18.98 -3.75
CA TRP A 45 7.98 -19.18 -4.85
C TRP A 45 7.47 -20.62 -4.95
N SER A 46 8.34 -21.62 -4.79
CA SER A 46 7.94 -23.02 -4.84
C SER A 46 6.93 -23.36 -3.74
N TYR A 47 7.18 -22.87 -2.52
CA TYR A 47 6.29 -23.09 -1.38
C TYR A 47 4.92 -22.44 -1.60
N LEU A 48 4.87 -21.19 -2.07
CA LEU A 48 3.60 -20.51 -2.35
C LEU A 48 2.85 -21.11 -3.54
N LYS A 49 3.57 -21.59 -4.58
CA LYS A 49 2.96 -22.35 -5.69
C LYS A 49 2.34 -23.66 -5.20
N GLN A 50 3.00 -24.37 -4.29
CA GLN A 50 2.45 -25.60 -3.71
C GLN A 50 1.18 -25.31 -2.90
N ALA A 51 1.19 -24.23 -2.10
CA ALA A 51 0.06 -23.83 -1.27
C ALA A 51 -1.17 -23.45 -2.10
N ALA A 52 -1.00 -22.53 -3.07
CA ALA A 52 -2.14 -21.88 -3.73
C ALA A 52 -2.06 -21.80 -5.26
N GLY A 53 -1.10 -22.47 -5.90
CA GLY A 53 -0.77 -22.30 -7.31
C GLY A 53 -1.91 -22.57 -8.29
N HIS A 54 -2.87 -23.43 -7.94
CA HIS A 54 -4.00 -23.79 -8.80
C HIS A 54 -5.17 -22.79 -8.72
N HIS A 55 -5.16 -21.84 -7.79
CA HIS A 55 -6.24 -20.86 -7.64
C HIS A 55 -6.15 -19.76 -8.68
N LYS A 56 -7.30 -19.40 -9.25
CA LYS A 56 -7.42 -18.30 -10.21
C LYS A 56 -7.31 -16.95 -9.48
N VAL A 57 -6.47 -16.07 -9.99
CA VAL A 57 -6.20 -14.74 -9.44
C VAL A 57 -6.45 -13.67 -10.50
N GLY A 58 -6.94 -12.51 -10.07
CA GLY A 58 -7.06 -11.32 -10.91
C GLY A 58 -5.72 -10.59 -11.00
N LEU A 59 -5.33 -10.22 -12.22
CA LEU A 59 -4.12 -9.47 -12.52
C LEU A 59 -4.46 -8.03 -12.84
N TYR A 60 -3.62 -7.11 -12.36
CA TYR A 60 -3.82 -5.68 -12.51
C TYR A 60 -2.56 -5.05 -13.13
N ASN A 61 -2.73 -4.28 -14.20
CA ASN A 61 -1.64 -3.57 -14.86
C ASN A 61 -1.32 -2.24 -14.16
N ASN A 62 -0.31 -1.52 -14.67
CA ASN A 62 0.11 -0.22 -14.14
C ASN A 62 -0.75 0.96 -14.57
N VAL A 63 -1.80 0.76 -15.38
CA VAL A 63 -2.67 1.85 -15.82
C VAL A 63 -3.38 2.44 -14.61
N LYS A 64 -3.20 3.74 -14.40
CA LYS A 64 -3.83 4.44 -13.30
C LYS A 64 -5.33 4.59 -13.57
N SER A 65 -6.16 4.24 -12.59
CA SER A 65 -7.61 4.35 -12.73
C SER A 65 -8.04 5.80 -12.98
N ASP A 66 -8.79 6.01 -14.06
CA ASP A 66 -9.35 7.30 -14.47
C ASP A 66 -10.83 7.45 -14.08
N ALA A 67 -11.55 8.37 -14.74
CA ALA A 67 -12.97 8.61 -14.47
C ALA A 67 -13.88 7.41 -14.82
N TYR A 68 -13.41 6.48 -15.66
CA TYR A 68 -14.19 5.37 -16.20
C TYR A 68 -13.70 4.00 -15.72
N THR A 69 -12.45 3.92 -15.24
CA THR A 69 -11.84 2.68 -14.79
C THR A 69 -12.37 2.30 -13.41
N PRO A 70 -13.06 1.15 -13.25
CA PRO A 70 -13.39 0.65 -11.93
C PRO A 70 -12.08 0.30 -11.20
N ILE A 71 -11.89 0.85 -10.00
CA ILE A 71 -10.63 0.73 -9.23
C ILE A 71 -10.28 -0.73 -8.87
N ASN A 72 -11.25 -1.64 -8.89
CA ASN A 72 -11.10 -3.03 -8.44
C ASN A 72 -11.40 -4.09 -9.52
N THR A 73 -11.53 -3.71 -10.79
CA THR A 73 -11.72 -4.70 -11.87
C THR A 73 -10.37 -5.22 -12.34
N ALA A 74 -10.20 -6.54 -12.37
CA ALA A 74 -8.99 -7.15 -12.91
C ALA A 74 -8.94 -7.00 -14.43
N ASP A 75 -7.74 -6.79 -14.96
CA ASP A 75 -7.45 -6.60 -16.39
C ASP A 75 -7.22 -7.94 -17.11
N ASP A 76 -6.73 -8.95 -16.39
CA ASP A 76 -6.52 -10.32 -16.87
C ASP A 76 -6.67 -11.32 -15.70
N TYR A 77 -6.69 -12.61 -16.00
CA TYR A 77 -6.72 -13.68 -15.01
C TYR A 77 -5.76 -14.81 -15.38
N LYS A 78 -5.07 -15.35 -14.37
CA LYS A 78 -4.26 -16.57 -14.46
C LYS A 78 -4.45 -17.41 -13.22
N THR A 79 -3.99 -18.65 -13.21
CA THR A 79 -3.72 -19.32 -11.94
C THR A 79 -2.55 -18.63 -11.23
N PHE A 80 -2.51 -18.71 -9.90
CA PHE A 80 -1.43 -18.13 -9.11
C PHE A 80 -0.06 -18.70 -9.52
N GLY A 81 0.00 -19.99 -9.86
CA GLY A 81 1.19 -20.68 -10.34
C GLY A 81 1.68 -20.15 -11.68
N GLU A 82 0.79 -20.02 -12.67
CA GLU A 82 1.11 -19.43 -13.98
C GLU A 82 1.57 -17.98 -13.86
N TYR A 83 0.96 -17.20 -12.95
CA TYR A 83 1.40 -15.84 -12.67
C TYR A 83 2.83 -15.82 -12.11
N ILE A 84 3.15 -16.69 -11.15
CA ILE A 84 4.52 -16.81 -10.62
C ILE A 84 5.51 -17.19 -11.72
N ASP A 85 5.16 -18.12 -12.59
CA ASP A 85 6.02 -18.53 -13.71
C ASP A 85 6.27 -17.35 -14.67
N MET A 86 5.23 -16.58 -14.97
CA MET A 86 5.33 -15.37 -15.80
C MET A 86 6.28 -14.31 -15.19
N ILE A 87 6.11 -13.96 -13.92
CA ILE A 87 6.95 -12.92 -13.28
C ILE A 87 8.37 -13.41 -12.96
N SER A 88 8.63 -14.71 -13.03
CA SER A 88 9.95 -15.32 -12.84
C SER A 88 10.80 -15.30 -14.11
N GLN A 89 10.19 -15.16 -15.29
CA GLN A 89 10.90 -15.11 -16.58
C GLN A 89 11.51 -13.75 -16.88
N GLY A 90 11.06 -12.69 -16.21
CA GLY A 90 11.58 -11.33 -16.39
C GLY A 90 10.62 -10.27 -15.86
N PRO A 91 10.90 -8.99 -16.16
CA PRO A 91 10.05 -7.88 -15.75
C PRO A 91 8.62 -8.01 -16.29
N ALA A 92 7.65 -7.83 -15.39
CA ALA A 92 6.24 -7.95 -15.68
C ALA A 92 5.48 -6.91 -14.86
N GLY A 93 4.92 -5.90 -15.53
CA GLY A 93 4.13 -4.81 -14.93
C GLY A 93 2.73 -5.23 -14.46
N TRP A 94 2.63 -6.41 -13.84
CA TRP A 94 1.40 -7.04 -13.37
C TRP A 94 1.48 -7.35 -11.88
N ARG A 95 0.42 -7.04 -11.15
CA ARG A 95 0.30 -7.32 -9.71
C ARG A 95 -0.99 -8.05 -9.35
N ILE A 96 -1.00 -8.65 -8.18
CA ILE A 96 -2.18 -9.20 -7.52
C ILE A 96 -2.59 -8.24 -6.39
N PHE A 97 -3.87 -7.87 -6.33
CA PHE A 97 -4.37 -6.87 -5.37
C PHE A 97 -5.31 -7.43 -4.29
N LEU A 98 -6.27 -8.29 -4.65
CA LEU A 98 -7.34 -8.77 -3.74
C LEU A 98 -7.37 -10.31 -3.57
N PHE A 99 -6.26 -10.99 -3.81
CA PHE A 99 -6.17 -12.42 -3.54
C PHE A 99 -5.63 -12.64 -2.13
N ASN A 100 -6.49 -13.08 -1.23
CA ASN A 100 -6.08 -13.49 0.11
C ASN A 100 -5.68 -14.96 0.11
N ILE A 101 -4.38 -15.22 -0.03
CA ILE A 101 -3.85 -16.60 -0.03
C ILE A 101 -4.23 -17.38 1.24
N PHE A 102 -4.41 -16.70 2.38
CA PHE A 102 -4.70 -17.35 3.66
C PHE A 102 -6.12 -17.90 3.76
N ASP A 103 -7.05 -17.43 2.92
CA ASP A 103 -8.39 -18.03 2.81
C ASP A 103 -8.34 -19.40 2.09
N HIS A 104 -7.28 -19.62 1.30
CA HIS A 104 -7.07 -20.83 0.51
C HIS A 104 -6.06 -21.80 1.15
N SER A 105 -5.07 -21.25 1.84
CA SER A 105 -4.03 -21.97 2.60
C SER A 105 -3.90 -21.39 4.02
N PRO A 106 -4.87 -21.66 4.92
CA PRO A 106 -4.86 -21.13 6.27
C PRO A 106 -3.64 -21.58 7.10
N GLU A 107 -3.02 -22.71 6.77
CA GLU A 107 -1.82 -23.22 7.41
C GLU A 107 -0.63 -22.26 7.32
N LEU A 108 -0.58 -21.39 6.32
CA LEU A 108 0.44 -20.33 6.21
C LEU A 108 0.42 -19.39 7.42
N THR A 109 -0.72 -19.24 8.10
CA THR A 109 -0.80 -18.43 9.33
C THR A 109 -0.02 -19.03 10.50
N LYS A 110 0.40 -20.29 10.42
CA LYS A 110 1.26 -20.93 11.43
C LYS A 110 2.73 -20.54 11.26
N ASP A 111 3.10 -19.89 10.15
CA ASP A 111 4.49 -19.58 9.83
C ASP A 111 4.94 -18.21 10.38
N PHE A 112 4.04 -17.44 10.98
CA PHE A 112 4.35 -16.15 11.60
C PHE A 112 3.49 -15.92 12.85
N THR A 113 3.85 -14.92 13.63
CA THR A 113 3.09 -14.47 14.80
C THR A 113 2.64 -13.02 14.64
N TRP A 114 1.59 -12.63 15.35
CA TRP A 114 1.21 -11.22 15.44
C TRP A 114 2.11 -10.55 16.49
N PRO A 115 2.90 -9.52 16.13
CA PRO A 115 3.86 -8.89 17.02
C PRO A 115 3.14 -7.91 17.98
N GLU A 116 2.36 -8.49 18.87
CA GLU A 116 1.46 -7.82 19.81
C GLU A 116 2.17 -6.98 20.87
N GLU A 117 3.46 -7.19 21.06
CA GLU A 117 4.33 -6.37 21.89
C GLU A 117 4.48 -4.96 21.32
N TYR A 118 4.48 -4.78 20.00
CA TYR A 118 4.61 -3.46 19.37
C TYR A 118 3.26 -2.75 19.20
N MET A 119 2.21 -3.48 18.86
CA MET A 119 0.90 -2.90 18.53
C MET A 119 -0.24 -3.86 18.82
N LYS A 120 -1.37 -3.35 19.29
CA LYS A 120 -2.60 -4.13 19.56
C LYS A 120 -3.64 -3.92 18.45
N GLY A 121 -4.72 -4.71 18.47
CA GLY A 121 -5.85 -4.52 17.56
C GLY A 121 -5.68 -5.13 16.17
N PHE A 122 -4.77 -6.10 16.02
CA PHE A 122 -4.58 -6.81 14.75
C PHE A 122 -5.87 -7.47 14.24
N VAL A 123 -6.14 -7.29 12.95
CA VAL A 123 -7.25 -7.94 12.25
C VAL A 123 -6.79 -9.35 11.82
N LYS A 124 -6.76 -10.28 12.78
CA LYS A 124 -6.16 -11.62 12.60
C LYS A 124 -6.82 -12.47 11.52
N LYS A 125 -8.07 -12.16 11.14
CA LYS A 125 -8.80 -12.88 10.08
C LYS A 125 -8.29 -12.54 8.67
N TYR A 126 -7.60 -11.42 8.49
CA TYR A 126 -7.24 -10.90 7.16
C TYR A 126 -5.77 -10.45 7.06
N PRO A 127 -4.77 -11.32 7.34
CA PRO A 127 -3.43 -11.08 6.80
C PRO A 127 -3.53 -11.03 5.27
N MET A 128 -2.74 -10.16 4.63
CA MET A 128 -2.81 -9.98 3.17
C MET A 128 -1.43 -10.16 2.55
N LEU A 129 -1.38 -10.96 1.48
CA LEU A 129 -0.19 -11.10 0.66
C LEU A 129 -0.26 -10.17 -0.55
N PHE A 130 0.80 -9.42 -0.79
CA PHE A 130 0.95 -8.54 -1.94
C PHE A 130 2.04 -9.09 -2.83
N VAL A 131 1.67 -9.49 -4.05
CA VAL A 131 2.58 -10.10 -5.04
C VAL A 131 2.61 -9.23 -6.28
N GLY A 132 3.80 -8.95 -6.80
CA GLY A 132 4.01 -8.11 -7.97
C GLY A 132 5.22 -8.56 -8.77
N GLY A 133 5.13 -8.45 -10.10
CA GLY A 133 6.31 -8.60 -10.95
C GLY A 133 7.18 -7.34 -10.92
N ALA A 134 8.46 -7.45 -11.28
CA ALA A 134 9.33 -6.30 -11.40
C ALA A 134 8.71 -5.27 -12.36
N THR A 135 8.84 -3.98 -12.04
CA THR A 135 8.18 -2.83 -12.70
C THR A 135 6.70 -2.64 -12.39
N SER A 136 6.04 -3.55 -11.67
CA SER A 136 4.66 -3.31 -11.24
C SER A 136 4.55 -2.22 -10.18
N ILE A 137 3.44 -1.47 -10.22
CA ILE A 137 3.24 -0.25 -9.43
C ILE A 137 1.90 -0.33 -8.69
N THR A 138 1.90 0.04 -7.42
CA THR A 138 0.70 0.40 -6.68
C THR A 138 0.67 1.91 -6.51
N HIS A 139 -0.31 2.55 -7.18
CA HIS A 139 -0.44 4.01 -7.27
C HIS A 139 -0.63 4.68 -5.90
N MET A 140 -0.26 5.96 -5.81
CA MET A 140 -0.30 6.74 -4.57
C MET A 140 -1.71 6.77 -3.95
N HIS A 141 -1.85 6.15 -2.78
CA HIS A 141 -3.11 6.06 -2.03
C HIS A 141 -2.87 5.92 -0.53
N PHE A 142 -3.92 6.08 0.27
CA PHE A 142 -3.94 5.58 1.65
C PHE A 142 -4.99 4.48 1.78
N ASP A 143 -4.90 3.67 2.82
CA ASP A 143 -5.88 2.60 3.04
C ASP A 143 -7.19 3.13 3.60
N ILE A 144 -8.30 2.74 2.95
CA ILE A 144 -9.64 3.25 3.25
C ILE A 144 -10.12 2.96 4.68
N ASP A 145 -9.65 1.86 5.27
CA ASP A 145 -9.96 1.43 6.63
C ASP A 145 -9.16 2.20 7.70
N LEU A 146 -8.16 2.98 7.29
CA LEU A 146 -7.23 3.69 8.16
C LEU A 146 -6.61 2.78 9.22
N SER A 147 -6.24 1.56 8.84
CA SER A 147 -5.48 0.66 9.72
C SER A 147 -4.00 1.05 9.78
N HIS A 148 -3.37 0.80 10.93
CA HIS A 148 -1.91 0.66 10.98
C HIS A 148 -1.49 -0.62 10.25
N ILE A 149 -0.29 -0.64 9.69
CA ILE A 149 0.20 -1.76 8.88
C ILE A 149 1.62 -2.10 9.28
N LEU A 150 1.89 -3.39 9.50
CA LEU A 150 3.24 -3.95 9.45
C LEU A 150 3.40 -4.67 8.12
N HIS A 151 4.21 -4.11 7.23
CA HIS A 151 4.45 -4.63 5.89
C HIS A 151 5.84 -5.28 5.82
N THR A 152 5.87 -6.61 5.78
CA THR A 152 7.11 -7.40 5.78
C THR A 152 7.43 -7.92 4.39
N GLN A 153 8.61 -7.60 3.87
CA GLN A 153 9.06 -8.02 2.55
C GLN A 153 9.77 -9.39 2.62
N PHE A 154 9.40 -10.34 1.75
CA PHE A 154 9.93 -11.70 1.76
C PHE A 154 10.69 -12.09 0.48
N ILE A 155 10.30 -11.62 -0.70
CA ILE A 155 11.09 -11.84 -1.92
C ILE A 155 11.16 -10.57 -2.71
N GLY A 156 12.33 -10.27 -3.28
CA GLY A 156 12.54 -9.12 -4.14
C GLY A 156 12.55 -7.80 -3.37
N ARG A 157 13.00 -6.74 -4.03
CA ARG A 157 13.04 -5.40 -3.43
C ARG A 157 11.84 -4.56 -3.84
N LYS A 158 11.35 -3.75 -2.92
CA LYS A 158 10.21 -2.86 -3.14
C LYS A 158 10.55 -1.44 -2.70
N ARG A 159 10.48 -0.48 -3.62
CA ARG A 159 10.61 0.93 -3.29
C ARG A 159 9.26 1.46 -2.80
N VAL A 160 9.27 2.11 -1.65
CA VAL A 160 8.07 2.66 -1.02
C VAL A 160 8.28 4.16 -0.82
N LEU A 161 7.33 4.95 -1.32
CA LEU A 161 7.23 6.38 -1.10
C LEU A 161 6.07 6.66 -0.16
N LEU A 162 6.31 7.39 0.92
CA LEU A 162 5.38 7.57 2.04
C LEU A 162 5.12 9.05 2.31
N PHE A 163 3.88 9.39 2.65
CA PHE A 163 3.55 10.71 3.18
C PHE A 163 2.53 10.60 4.33
N PRO A 164 2.65 11.42 5.39
CA PRO A 164 1.64 11.47 6.43
C PRO A 164 0.31 12.01 5.88
N TYR A 165 -0.79 11.72 6.57
CA TYR A 165 -2.14 12.01 6.07
C TYR A 165 -2.39 13.50 5.79
N GLU A 166 -1.73 14.38 6.55
CA GLU A 166 -1.83 15.84 6.45
C GLU A 166 -1.33 16.37 5.11
N GLU A 167 -0.44 15.64 4.43
CA GLU A 167 0.11 16.03 3.13
C GLU A 167 -0.89 15.79 1.97
N GLN A 168 -2.04 15.16 2.23
CA GLN A 168 -3.06 14.81 1.24
C GLN A 168 -3.42 15.91 0.23
N HIS A 169 -3.41 17.17 0.64
CA HIS A 169 -3.73 18.30 -0.23
C HIS A 169 -2.60 18.60 -1.21
N LYS A 170 -1.35 18.56 -0.76
CA LYS A 170 -0.17 18.68 -1.63
C LYS A 170 -0.05 17.48 -2.57
N LEU A 171 -0.58 16.33 -2.16
CA LEU A 171 -0.68 15.13 -2.99
C LEU A 171 -1.92 15.11 -3.89
N TYR A 172 -2.69 16.21 -3.97
CA TYR A 172 -3.87 16.30 -4.84
C TYR A 172 -4.87 15.14 -4.63
N ARG A 173 -5.17 14.80 -3.37
CA ARG A 173 -6.22 13.84 -3.01
C ARG A 173 -7.52 14.20 -3.74
N LYS A 174 -8.09 13.22 -4.45
CA LYS A 174 -9.46 13.31 -4.96
C LYS A 174 -10.44 13.27 -3.78
N PRO A 175 -11.34 14.25 -3.64
CA PRO A 175 -12.40 14.17 -2.64
C PRO A 175 -13.21 12.88 -2.78
N PHE A 176 -13.63 12.31 -1.65
CA PHE A 176 -14.37 11.03 -1.59
C PHE A 176 -13.61 9.80 -2.12
N GLU A 177 -12.31 9.92 -2.34
CA GLU A 177 -11.46 8.82 -2.75
C GLU A 177 -10.20 8.78 -1.88
N VAL A 178 -9.49 7.66 -1.98
CA VAL A 178 -8.22 7.43 -1.31
C VAL A 178 -7.01 7.61 -2.23
N LEU A 179 -7.24 8.03 -3.48
CA LEU A 179 -6.24 8.13 -4.54
C LEU A 179 -5.83 9.58 -4.82
N SER A 180 -4.57 9.77 -5.21
CA SER A 180 -4.07 11.03 -5.75
C SER A 180 -4.48 11.24 -7.21
N LEU A 181 -4.66 12.49 -7.64
CA LEU A 181 -4.71 12.87 -9.07
C LEU A 181 -3.33 12.80 -9.75
N ALA A 182 -2.26 13.15 -9.04
CA ALA A 182 -0.91 13.17 -9.59
C ALA A 182 -0.36 11.75 -9.81
N ASP A 183 0.42 11.56 -10.87
CA ASP A 183 1.11 10.30 -11.15
C ASP A 183 2.50 10.32 -10.49
N PHE A 184 2.78 9.30 -9.68
CA PHE A 184 4.03 9.14 -8.95
C PHE A 184 4.94 8.07 -9.58
N SER A 185 4.49 7.44 -10.67
CA SER A 185 5.22 6.35 -11.30
C SER A 185 6.62 6.77 -11.71
N ASN A 186 7.60 5.97 -11.32
CA ASN A 186 9.01 6.18 -11.52
C ASN A 186 9.51 7.54 -10.99
N TYR A 187 8.95 8.03 -9.87
CA TYR A 187 9.31 9.35 -9.29
C TYR A 187 10.81 9.54 -9.01
N HIS A 188 11.53 8.44 -8.84
CA HIS A 188 12.95 8.38 -8.53
C HIS A 188 13.85 8.52 -9.77
N LEU A 189 13.27 8.49 -10.99
CA LEU A 189 14.00 8.67 -12.25
C LEU A 189 13.91 10.13 -12.72
N ASN A 190 14.96 10.61 -13.37
CA ASN A 190 14.97 11.96 -13.97
C ASN A 190 13.84 12.18 -14.99
N ASN A 191 13.41 11.13 -15.67
CA ASN A 191 12.31 11.11 -16.64
C ASN A 191 11.04 10.42 -16.08
N GLY A 192 10.84 10.48 -14.75
CA GLY A 192 9.65 9.98 -14.08
C GLY A 192 8.35 10.68 -14.50
N LYS A 193 7.21 10.17 -14.01
CA LYS A 193 5.87 10.72 -14.30
C LYS A 193 5.40 11.91 -13.45
N PRO A 194 5.97 12.26 -12.28
CA PRO A 194 5.53 13.45 -11.55
C PRO A 194 5.62 14.74 -12.38
N ASP A 195 4.47 15.27 -12.78
CA ASP A 195 4.38 16.56 -13.47
C ASP A 195 4.31 17.71 -12.45
N TYR A 196 5.47 18.26 -12.11
CA TYR A 196 5.59 19.37 -11.17
C TYR A 196 5.10 20.72 -11.71
N ASN A 197 4.78 20.83 -12.99
CA ASN A 197 4.17 22.03 -13.57
C ASN A 197 2.64 21.97 -13.41
N ALA A 198 2.04 20.81 -13.67
CA ALA A 198 0.62 20.58 -13.42
C ALA A 198 0.29 20.43 -11.92
N PHE A 199 1.22 19.90 -11.13
CA PHE A 199 1.05 19.61 -9.71
C PHE A 199 2.13 20.28 -8.83
N PRO A 200 2.24 21.63 -8.83
CA PRO A 200 3.32 22.35 -8.15
C PRO A 200 3.39 22.11 -6.64
N ALA A 201 2.28 21.82 -5.96
CA ALA A 201 2.27 21.59 -4.51
C ALA A 201 3.09 20.36 -4.09
N LEU A 202 3.34 19.41 -5.01
CA LEU A 202 4.22 18.26 -4.79
C LEU A 202 5.67 18.68 -4.47
N LYS A 203 6.11 19.88 -4.90
CA LYS A 203 7.45 20.39 -4.57
C LYS A 203 7.61 20.62 -3.06
N LYS A 204 6.52 20.95 -2.37
CA LYS A 204 6.44 21.22 -0.93
C LYS A 204 5.97 20.02 -0.10
N ALA A 205 5.71 18.88 -0.74
CA ALA A 205 5.26 17.68 -0.04
C ALA A 205 6.41 17.06 0.76
N ASN A 206 6.23 16.86 2.06
CA ASN A 206 7.23 16.26 2.96
C ASN A 206 6.91 14.79 3.18
N GLY A 207 7.82 13.91 2.79
CA GLY A 207 7.59 12.47 2.84
C GLY A 207 8.83 11.68 3.19
N TYR A 208 8.68 10.36 3.14
CA TYR A 208 9.74 9.41 3.35
C TYR A 208 9.91 8.50 2.15
N GLU A 209 11.12 7.98 1.97
CA GLU A 209 11.40 6.92 1.01
C GLU A 209 12.21 5.79 1.66
N VAL A 210 11.97 4.57 1.18
CA VAL A 210 12.71 3.38 1.60
C VAL A 210 12.67 2.33 0.49
N ILE A 211 13.71 1.49 0.43
CA ILE A 211 13.68 0.24 -0.32
C ILE A 211 13.63 -0.88 0.70
N LEU A 212 12.57 -1.68 0.65
CA LEU A 212 12.43 -2.87 1.50
C LEU A 212 13.17 -4.03 0.86
N GLU A 213 13.96 -4.73 1.67
CA GLU A 213 14.67 -5.95 1.32
C GLU A 213 14.09 -7.15 2.09
N HIS A 214 14.61 -8.36 1.83
CA HIS A 214 14.14 -9.56 2.51
C HIS A 214 14.29 -9.45 4.04
N GLY A 215 13.18 -9.60 4.77
CA GLY A 215 13.13 -9.51 6.23
C GLY A 215 12.64 -8.17 6.76
N ASP A 216 12.82 -7.08 6.00
CA ASP A 216 12.46 -5.76 6.46
C ASP A 216 10.95 -5.67 6.75
N THR A 217 10.60 -5.30 7.98
CA THR A 217 9.24 -4.93 8.36
C THR A 217 9.10 -3.42 8.46
N LEU A 218 8.30 -2.83 7.57
CA LEU A 218 7.90 -1.44 7.62
C LEU A 218 6.62 -1.28 8.47
N PHE A 219 6.71 -0.50 9.54
CA PHE A 219 5.54 0.07 10.20
C PHE A 219 5.05 1.28 9.41
N MET A 220 3.83 1.20 8.89
CA MET A 220 3.11 2.34 8.30
C MET A 220 1.97 2.74 9.24
N PRO A 221 2.01 3.96 9.81
CA PRO A 221 0.93 4.45 10.62
C PRO A 221 -0.37 4.60 9.83
N ALA A 222 -1.50 4.55 10.52
CA ALA A 222 -2.80 4.72 9.90
C ALA A 222 -2.91 6.01 9.08
N GLY A 223 -3.52 5.90 7.89
CA GLY A 223 -3.72 7.03 6.99
C GLY A 223 -2.47 7.47 6.22
N TYR A 224 -1.32 6.81 6.40
CA TYR A 224 -0.15 7.10 5.56
C TYR A 224 -0.45 6.81 4.10
N TRP A 225 -0.22 7.84 3.29
CA TRP A 225 -0.16 7.72 1.86
C TRP A 225 1.07 6.92 1.48
N HIS A 226 0.90 5.97 0.57
CA HIS A 226 1.96 5.12 0.10
C HIS A 226 1.83 4.85 -1.41
N HIS A 227 2.97 4.86 -2.06
CA HIS A 227 3.17 4.44 -3.44
C HIS A 227 4.28 3.40 -3.46
N MET A 228 4.04 2.28 -4.15
CA MET A 228 4.96 1.14 -4.12
C MET A 228 5.35 0.75 -5.54
N GLU A 229 6.65 0.56 -5.76
CA GLU A 229 7.21 0.09 -7.03
C GLU A 229 8.02 -1.18 -6.76
N TYR A 230 7.70 -2.25 -7.48
CA TYR A 230 8.46 -3.50 -7.41
C TYR A 230 9.74 -3.35 -8.25
N LEU A 231 10.90 -3.31 -7.59
CA LEU A 231 12.19 -3.26 -8.28
C LEU A 231 12.55 -4.64 -8.83
N ASP A 232 12.23 -5.68 -8.08
CA ASP A 232 12.31 -7.07 -8.50
C ASP A 232 10.93 -7.74 -8.34
N SER A 233 10.70 -8.83 -9.05
CA SER A 233 9.52 -9.67 -8.85
C SER A 233 9.54 -10.23 -7.44
N GLY A 234 8.44 -10.09 -6.71
CA GLY A 234 8.49 -10.26 -5.27
C GLY A 234 7.15 -10.29 -4.58
N PHE A 235 7.19 -10.54 -3.28
CA PHE A 235 6.02 -10.45 -2.43
C PHE A 235 6.33 -9.99 -1.01
N ALA A 236 5.30 -9.46 -0.38
CA ALA A 236 5.29 -9.02 1.00
C ALA A 236 3.98 -9.40 1.69
N MET A 237 4.00 -9.50 3.00
CA MET A 237 2.81 -9.69 3.83
C MET A 237 2.51 -8.42 4.61
N SER A 238 1.25 -7.99 4.63
CA SER A 238 0.77 -6.94 5.53
C SER A 238 -0.05 -7.53 6.67
N LEU A 239 0.30 -7.15 7.89
CA LEU A 239 -0.51 -7.34 9.09
C LEU A 239 -1.17 -6.01 9.46
N ARG A 240 -2.50 -5.95 9.37
CA ARG A 240 -3.29 -4.74 9.68
C ARG A 240 -3.71 -4.72 11.15
N ALA A 241 -3.68 -3.54 11.76
CA ALA A 241 -4.23 -3.31 13.09
C ALA A 241 -5.12 -2.06 13.12
N LEU A 242 -6.27 -2.17 13.77
CA LEU A 242 -7.21 -1.07 13.92
C LEU A 242 -6.66 -0.03 14.90
N GLN A 243 -6.88 1.24 14.58
CA GLN A 243 -6.56 2.35 15.49
C GLN A 243 -7.30 2.23 16.82
N GLU A 244 -6.64 2.66 17.89
CA GLU A 244 -7.24 2.82 19.21
C GLU A 244 -8.21 4.02 19.22
N GLY A 245 -9.25 3.94 20.06
CA GLY A 245 -10.25 5.00 20.20
C GLY A 245 -11.46 4.89 19.26
N VAL A 246 -12.52 5.63 19.60
CA VAL A 246 -13.82 5.59 18.91
C VAL A 246 -13.82 6.47 17.66
N GLY A 247 -13.19 7.64 17.72
CA GLY A 247 -13.13 8.59 16.60
C GLY A 247 -12.53 8.01 15.32
N PRO A 248 -11.30 7.45 15.35
CA PRO A 248 -10.70 6.83 14.18
C PRO A 248 -11.52 5.67 13.60
N LYS A 249 -12.13 4.84 14.47
CA LYS A 249 -13.01 3.75 14.05
C LYS A 249 -14.24 4.26 13.31
N LEU A 250 -14.91 5.30 13.82
CA LEU A 250 -16.04 5.94 13.14
C LEU A 250 -15.61 6.56 11.80
N HIS A 251 -14.42 7.14 11.72
CA HIS A 251 -13.89 7.69 10.47
C HIS A 251 -13.60 6.60 9.42
N GLY A 252 -13.05 5.45 9.83
CA GLY A 252 -12.88 4.28 8.97
C GLY A 252 -14.24 3.74 8.45
N VAL A 253 -15.25 3.64 9.32
CA VAL A 253 -16.62 3.25 8.94
C VAL A 253 -17.23 4.25 7.95
N TRP A 254 -17.08 5.55 8.22
CA TRP A 254 -17.53 6.59 7.29
C TRP A 254 -16.85 6.46 5.92
N ASN A 255 -15.54 6.23 5.88
CA ASN A 255 -14.81 6.04 4.62
C ASN A 255 -15.31 4.81 3.85
N LEU A 256 -15.51 3.69 4.54
CA LEU A 256 -15.93 2.42 3.94
C LEU A 256 -17.35 2.46 3.37
N PHE A 257 -18.29 3.09 4.08
CA PHE A 257 -19.72 3.03 3.72
C PHE A 257 -20.25 4.36 3.19
N GLY A 258 -20.04 5.46 3.91
CA GLY A 258 -20.56 6.78 3.53
C GLY A 258 -19.83 7.35 2.31
N MET A 259 -18.53 7.58 2.44
CA MET A 259 -17.69 8.17 1.41
C MET A 259 -17.74 7.35 0.11
N ARG A 260 -17.52 6.03 0.21
CA ARG A 260 -17.54 5.12 -0.94
C ARG A 260 -18.92 5.00 -1.58
N GLY A 261 -19.99 4.98 -0.78
CA GLY A 261 -21.36 4.93 -1.27
C GLY A 261 -21.71 6.15 -2.12
N ILE A 262 -21.38 7.35 -1.63
CA ILE A 262 -21.59 8.61 -2.34
C ILE A 262 -20.78 8.64 -3.65
N ASP A 263 -19.48 8.30 -3.60
CA ASP A 263 -18.63 8.32 -4.80
C ASP A 263 -19.11 7.31 -5.85
N THR A 264 -19.53 6.12 -5.44
CA THR A 264 -20.06 5.09 -6.35
C THR A 264 -21.34 5.56 -7.03
N LEU A 265 -22.27 6.14 -6.27
CA LEU A 265 -23.53 6.66 -6.79
C LEU A 265 -23.27 7.77 -7.82
N LEU A 266 -22.46 8.77 -7.48
CA LEU A 266 -22.21 9.92 -8.35
C LEU A 266 -21.37 9.59 -9.59
N LYS A 267 -20.45 8.62 -9.50
CA LYS A 267 -19.78 8.06 -10.68
C LYS A 267 -20.77 7.42 -11.64
N LYS A 268 -21.82 6.77 -11.13
CA LYS A 268 -22.85 6.13 -11.97
C LYS A 268 -23.83 7.13 -12.58
N THR A 269 -24.24 8.17 -11.83
CA THR A 269 -25.31 9.09 -12.25
C THR A 269 -24.82 10.35 -12.97
N ALA A 270 -23.63 10.86 -12.62
CA ALA A 270 -23.09 12.11 -13.17
C ALA A 270 -21.54 12.09 -13.31
N PRO A 271 -20.95 11.13 -14.04
CA PRO A 271 -19.50 10.88 -14.04
C PRO A 271 -18.63 12.09 -14.41
N GLN A 272 -18.99 12.81 -15.48
CA GLN A 272 -18.19 13.94 -15.98
C GLN A 272 -18.19 15.12 -15.00
N TRP A 273 -19.38 15.53 -14.56
CA TRP A 273 -19.52 16.59 -13.58
C TRP A 273 -18.82 16.23 -12.27
N TRP A 274 -19.00 14.99 -11.80
CA TRP A 274 -18.40 14.55 -10.55
C TRP A 274 -16.87 14.52 -10.60
N TYR A 275 -16.31 14.04 -11.70
CA TYR A 275 -14.86 14.08 -11.93
C TYR A 275 -14.33 15.52 -11.98
N ALA A 276 -14.98 16.41 -12.74
CA ALA A 276 -14.59 17.82 -12.85
C ALA A 276 -14.68 18.54 -11.49
N TYR A 277 -15.74 18.28 -10.71
CA TYR A 277 -15.90 18.80 -9.35
C TYR A 277 -14.75 18.35 -8.44
N LYS A 278 -14.46 17.05 -8.40
CA LYS A 278 -13.36 16.49 -7.59
C LYS A 278 -12.02 17.07 -7.98
N LYS A 279 -11.75 17.19 -9.29
CA LYS A 279 -10.53 17.83 -9.80
C LYS A 279 -10.43 19.28 -9.32
N LYS A 280 -11.46 20.10 -9.52
CA LYS A 280 -11.48 21.50 -9.06
C LYS A 280 -11.22 21.63 -7.56
N LYS A 281 -11.85 20.77 -6.75
CA LYS A 281 -11.67 20.78 -5.28
C LYS A 281 -10.27 20.34 -4.86
N ALA A 282 -9.70 19.32 -5.50
CA ALA A 282 -8.33 18.88 -5.23
C ALA A 282 -7.32 19.99 -5.53
N PHE A 283 -7.43 20.65 -6.68
CA PHE A 283 -6.57 21.78 -7.05
C PHE A 283 -6.74 22.96 -6.10
N SER A 284 -7.98 23.37 -5.80
CA SER A 284 -8.23 24.47 -4.85
C SER A 284 -7.69 24.20 -3.44
N ALA A 285 -7.65 22.94 -3.00
CA ALA A 285 -7.02 22.56 -1.73
C ALA A 285 -5.49 22.60 -1.80
N ALA A 286 -4.92 22.16 -2.92
CA ALA A 286 -3.47 22.20 -3.17
C ALA A 286 -2.95 23.63 -3.30
N ASP A 287 -3.70 24.54 -3.92
CA ASP A 287 -3.32 25.95 -4.09
C ASP A 287 -3.16 26.66 -2.74
N LYS A 288 -3.92 26.25 -1.72
CA LYS A 288 -3.78 26.76 -0.34
C LYS A 288 -2.50 26.30 0.36
N GLN A 289 -1.75 25.36 -0.24
CA GLN A 289 -0.50 24.82 0.29
C GLN A 289 0.74 25.38 -0.43
N LEU A 290 0.53 26.14 -1.51
CA LEU A 290 1.55 26.89 -2.23
C LEU A 290 1.83 28.23 -1.53
#